data_AF-A0A7C2X7X6-F1
#
_entry.id   AF-A0A7C2X7X6-F1
#
_cell.length_a   1.000
_cell.length_b   1.000
_cell.length_c   1.000
_cell.angle_alpha   90.00
_cell.angle_beta   90.00
_cell.angle_gamma   90.00
#
_symmetry.space_group_name_H-M   'P 1'
#
loop_
_entity.id
_entity.type
_entity.pdbx_description
1 polymer ?
#
loop_
_entity_poly.entity_id
_entity_poly.type
_entity_poly.pdbx_seq_one_letter_code
_entity_poly.pdbx_strand_id
1 'polypeptide(L)'
;MVDIRRRYCLQRIFLGGWQVCQNHKGENRMNDESQVSLEDSEARQIDETIHVVQETIAKFLEAADVDAVYGKPVQNGETLILPAAEVLSGLGFGMGYGGGSEQLEEGEAAAGPTRRGVGGGGGGGGRVFSRPVAVVVATPQGVRVEPVIDVSKLALAALTAAGFMFGMLVKMTRLPRPTAE
;
A
#
# COMPACT_ATOMS: atom_id res chain seq x y z
N MET A 1 -34.72 15.32 -50.12
CA MET A 1 -35.45 14.23 -49.43
C MET A 1 -34.91 14.17 -48.02
N VAL A 2 -35.77 14.43 -47.03
CA VAL A 2 -35.44 14.76 -45.64
C VAL A 2 -35.15 13.48 -44.83
N ASP A 3 -34.06 13.45 -44.04
CA ASP A 3 -34.02 12.85 -42.68
C ASP A 3 -32.68 13.19 -42.00
N ILE A 4 -32.59 14.25 -41.18
CA ILE A 4 -32.70 14.24 -39.71
C ILE A 4 -32.00 13.05 -39.05
N ARG A 5 -30.75 13.26 -38.58
CA ARG A 5 -30.27 12.66 -37.33
C ARG A 5 -29.14 13.49 -36.71
N ARG A 6 -29.56 14.58 -36.06
CA ARG A 6 -28.82 15.25 -34.98
C ARG A 6 -28.41 14.19 -33.95
N ARG A 7 -27.12 14.12 -33.62
CA ARG A 7 -26.66 13.43 -32.41
C ARG A 7 -26.99 14.32 -31.21
N TYR A 8 -28.16 14.08 -30.62
CA TYR A 8 -28.51 14.58 -29.30
C TYR A 8 -27.88 13.66 -28.26
N CYS A 9 -26.95 14.16 -27.46
CA CYS A 9 -26.49 13.46 -26.25
C CYS A 9 -27.54 13.70 -25.16
N LEU A 10 -28.41 12.71 -24.95
CA LEU A 10 -29.39 12.68 -23.86
C LEU A 10 -28.69 12.17 -22.59
N GLN A 11 -28.13 13.08 -21.79
CA GLN A 11 -27.82 12.79 -20.40
C GLN A 11 -29.02 13.22 -19.56
N ARG A 12 -29.73 12.25 -18.97
CA ARG A 12 -30.90 12.48 -18.12
C ARG A 12 -30.42 12.94 -16.74
N ILE A 13 -30.53 14.24 -16.46
CA ILE A 13 -30.32 14.81 -15.11
C ILE A 13 -31.67 14.84 -14.38
N PHE A 14 -31.65 14.42 -13.11
CA PHE A 14 -32.75 14.50 -12.18
C PHE A 14 -33.27 15.95 -12.09
N LEU A 15 -34.60 16.12 -12.25
CA LEU A 15 -35.39 17.35 -12.05
C LEU A 15 -35.45 18.36 -13.23
N GLY A 16 -36.42 18.13 -14.13
CA GLY A 16 -37.30 19.12 -14.75
C GLY A 16 -36.73 20.45 -15.27
N GLY A 17 -36.31 20.48 -16.54
CA GLY A 17 -36.16 21.71 -17.33
C GLY A 17 -35.21 21.53 -18.51
N TRP A 18 -35.70 21.71 -19.74
CA TRP A 18 -34.87 21.67 -20.95
C TRP A 18 -34.32 23.07 -21.24
N GLN A 19 -33.01 23.30 -21.03
CA GLN A 19 -32.34 24.52 -21.51
C GLN A 19 -31.48 24.17 -22.74
N VAL A 20 -31.77 24.82 -23.87
CA VAL A 20 -31.03 24.68 -25.13
C VAL A 20 -29.75 25.52 -25.05
N CYS A 21 -28.58 24.88 -25.08
CA CYS A 21 -27.31 25.60 -25.27
C CYS A 21 -27.14 25.96 -26.75
N GLN A 22 -27.27 27.25 -27.08
CA GLN A 22 -26.82 27.79 -28.36
C GLN A 22 -25.30 28.02 -28.33
N ASN A 23 -24.65 27.62 -29.41
CA ASN A 23 -23.22 27.78 -29.64
C ASN A 23 -22.92 29.24 -30.02
N HIS A 24 -22.22 29.98 -29.16
CA HIS A 24 -21.76 31.32 -29.49
C HIS A 24 -20.29 31.28 -29.92
N LYS A 25 -20.09 31.44 -31.22
CA LYS A 25 -18.80 31.72 -31.84
C LYS A 25 -18.36 33.11 -31.36
N GLY A 26 -17.27 33.17 -30.61
CA GLY A 26 -16.65 34.41 -30.14
C GLY A 26 -15.15 34.32 -30.37
N GLU A 27 -14.72 34.84 -31.50
CA GLU A 27 -13.33 34.98 -31.91
C GLU A 27 -12.63 36.04 -31.05
N ASN A 28 -11.49 35.70 -30.45
CA ASN A 28 -10.50 36.71 -30.09
C ASN A 28 -9.06 36.13 -30.04
N ARG A 29 -8.28 36.60 -31.02
CA ARG A 29 -6.84 36.90 -31.03
C ARG A 29 -5.93 36.24 -29.98
N MET A 30 -5.01 35.44 -30.51
CA MET A 30 -3.55 35.62 -30.42
C MET A 30 -3.04 36.30 -29.15
N ASN A 31 -2.47 35.51 -28.23
CA ASN A 31 -1.13 35.70 -27.68
C ASN A 31 -0.76 34.51 -26.77
N ASP A 32 0.50 34.10 -26.90
CA ASP A 32 1.30 33.27 -26.00
C ASP A 32 1.31 31.74 -26.23
N GLU A 33 1.98 31.34 -27.30
CA GLU A 33 2.46 29.96 -27.55
C GLU A 33 3.74 29.61 -26.75
N SER A 34 4.00 30.20 -25.57
CA SER A 34 5.28 29.97 -24.86
C SER A 34 5.21 29.52 -23.40
N GLN A 35 4.04 29.32 -22.80
CA GLN A 35 3.95 28.91 -21.38
C GLN A 35 3.37 27.50 -21.11
N VAL A 36 2.80 26.82 -22.10
CA VAL A 36 2.28 25.45 -21.91
C VAL A 36 3.34 24.43 -22.33
N SER A 37 4.33 24.21 -21.48
CA SER A 37 5.28 23.09 -21.66
C SER A 37 5.79 22.48 -20.35
N LEU A 38 5.68 23.20 -19.24
CA LEU A 38 6.19 22.75 -17.94
C LEU A 38 5.09 22.12 -17.07
N GLU A 39 3.91 22.74 -16.96
CA GLU A 39 2.78 22.23 -16.16
C GLU A 39 2.19 20.92 -16.72
N ASP A 40 2.15 20.75 -18.04
CA ASP A 40 1.71 19.51 -18.71
C ASP A 40 2.70 18.35 -18.55
N SER A 41 3.97 18.65 -18.24
CA SER A 41 4.99 17.62 -18.00
C SER A 41 4.94 17.09 -16.57
N GLU A 42 4.70 17.98 -15.60
CA GLU A 42 4.52 17.65 -14.19
C GLU A 42 3.18 16.92 -13.96
N ALA A 43 2.10 17.35 -14.61
CA ALA A 43 0.81 16.68 -14.54
C ALA A 43 0.86 15.26 -15.13
N ARG A 44 1.60 15.03 -16.22
CA ARG A 44 1.83 13.69 -16.79
C ARG A 44 2.67 12.80 -15.87
N GLN A 45 3.69 13.35 -15.22
CA GLN A 45 4.53 12.60 -14.27
C GLN A 45 3.73 12.17 -13.02
N ILE A 46 2.86 13.05 -12.51
CA ILE A 46 1.99 12.73 -11.38
C ILE A 46 0.96 11.68 -11.77
N ASP A 47 0.35 11.77 -12.95
CA ASP A 47 -0.61 10.79 -13.44
C ASP A 47 0.03 9.40 -13.61
N GLU A 48 1.24 9.34 -14.18
CA GLU A 48 2.01 8.11 -14.33
C GLU A 48 2.38 7.49 -12.96
N THR A 49 2.78 8.33 -12.00
CA THR A 49 3.09 7.88 -10.63
C THR A 49 1.84 7.36 -9.91
N ILE A 50 0.71 8.05 -10.05
CA ILE A 50 -0.58 7.64 -9.49
C ILE A 50 -1.02 6.31 -10.09
N HIS A 51 -0.83 6.10 -11.40
CA HIS A 51 -1.16 4.85 -12.08
C HIS A 51 -0.34 3.67 -11.54
N VAL A 52 0.97 3.84 -11.36
CA VAL A 52 1.84 2.79 -10.78
C VAL A 52 1.41 2.44 -9.36
N VAL A 53 1.06 3.45 -8.55
CA VAL A 53 0.56 3.22 -7.18
C VAL A 53 -0.78 2.47 -7.20
N GLN A 54 -1.71 2.86 -8.06
CA GLN A 54 -3.00 2.18 -8.19
C GLN A 54 -2.84 0.72 -8.65
N GLU A 55 -1.99 0.46 -9.64
CA GLU A 55 -1.74 -0.91 -10.12
C GLU A 55 -1.08 -1.77 -9.03
N THR A 56 -0.15 -1.18 -8.27
CA THR A 56 0.51 -1.87 -7.16
C THR A 56 -0.48 -2.23 -6.05
N ILE A 57 -1.39 -1.31 -5.70
CA ILE A 57 -2.44 -1.56 -4.72
C ILE A 57 -3.41 -2.63 -5.23
N ALA A 58 -3.82 -2.57 -6.51
CA ALA A 58 -4.72 -3.54 -7.10
C ALA A 58 -4.15 -4.96 -7.03
N LYS A 59 -2.88 -5.15 -7.42
CA LYS A 59 -2.18 -6.45 -7.31
C LYS A 59 -2.09 -6.95 -5.87
N PHE A 60 -1.98 -6.03 -4.91
CA PHE A 60 -1.93 -6.37 -3.49
C PHE A 60 -3.28 -6.82 -2.93
N LEU A 61 -4.36 -6.18 -3.39
CA LEU A 61 -5.73 -6.53 -3.00
C LEU A 61 -6.15 -7.86 -3.61
N GLU A 62 -5.70 -8.18 -4.82
CA GLU A 62 -5.92 -9.49 -5.45
C GLU A 62 -5.30 -10.63 -4.62
N ALA A 63 -4.15 -10.39 -3.98
CA ALA A 63 -3.55 -11.37 -3.07
C ALA A 63 -4.37 -11.60 -1.78
N ALA A 64 -5.35 -10.74 -1.47
CA ALA A 64 -6.25 -10.89 -0.32
C ALA A 64 -7.57 -11.60 -0.68
N ASP A 65 -7.68 -12.18 -1.88
CA ASP A 65 -8.86 -12.93 -2.31
C ASP A 65 -9.04 -14.26 -1.57
N VAL A 66 -10.27 -14.74 -1.48
CA VAL A 66 -10.64 -16.01 -0.86
C VAL A 66 -10.01 -17.20 -1.60
N ASP A 67 -9.82 -17.08 -2.91
CA ASP A 67 -9.11 -18.07 -3.73
C ASP A 67 -7.61 -18.18 -3.37
N ALA A 68 -7.04 -17.15 -2.72
CA ALA A 68 -5.70 -17.23 -2.16
C ALA A 68 -5.67 -18.00 -0.82
N VAL A 69 -6.77 -17.98 -0.08
CA VAL A 69 -6.94 -18.70 1.21
C VAL A 69 -7.22 -20.17 0.99
N TYR A 70 -8.12 -20.49 0.05
CA TYR A 70 -8.46 -21.86 -0.32
C TYR A 70 -7.82 -22.20 -1.64
N GLY A 71 -6.74 -22.98 -1.60
CA GLY A 71 -6.06 -23.43 -2.80
C GLY A 71 -6.97 -24.29 -3.69
N LYS A 72 -6.55 -24.49 -4.95
CA LYS A 72 -7.29 -25.32 -5.89
C LYS A 72 -7.60 -26.70 -5.28
N PRO A 73 -8.87 -27.14 -5.26
CA PRO A 73 -9.22 -28.45 -4.73
C PRO A 73 -8.54 -29.56 -5.54
N VAL A 74 -7.98 -30.54 -4.83
CA VAL A 74 -7.36 -31.72 -5.45
C VAL A 74 -8.24 -32.92 -5.16
N GLN A 75 -8.77 -33.53 -6.22
CA GLN A 75 -9.60 -34.73 -6.11
C GLN A 75 -8.73 -35.98 -6.22
N ASN A 76 -8.84 -36.88 -5.25
CA ASN A 76 -8.16 -38.16 -5.22
C ASN A 76 -9.18 -39.27 -4.96
N GLY A 77 -9.69 -39.88 -6.04
CA GLY A 77 -10.80 -40.83 -5.98
C GLY A 77 -12.06 -40.17 -5.43
N GLU A 78 -12.62 -40.74 -4.36
CA GLU A 78 -13.79 -40.18 -3.66
C GLU A 78 -13.42 -39.11 -2.61
N THR A 79 -12.13 -38.87 -2.41
CA THR A 79 -11.65 -37.89 -1.42
C THR A 79 -11.32 -36.56 -2.10
N LEU A 80 -11.91 -35.49 -1.61
CA LEU A 80 -11.58 -34.12 -1.99
C LEU A 80 -10.67 -33.50 -0.94
N ILE A 81 -9.52 -33.01 -1.39
CA ILE A 81 -8.51 -32.35 -0.55
C ILE A 81 -8.56 -30.86 -0.86
N LEU A 82 -8.84 -30.04 0.16
CA LEU A 82 -8.88 -28.59 0.06
C LEU A 82 -7.81 -27.96 0.95
N PRO A 83 -6.71 -27.45 0.37
CA PRO A 83 -5.67 -26.75 1.12
C PRO A 83 -6.19 -25.40 1.65
N ALA A 84 -5.95 -25.11 2.92
CA ALA A 84 -6.26 -23.83 3.53
C ALA A 84 -4.98 -23.15 4.05
N ALA A 85 -4.78 -21.90 3.65
CA ALA A 85 -3.65 -21.08 4.03
C ALA A 85 -4.10 -19.72 4.60
N GLU A 86 -3.33 -19.22 5.56
CA GLU A 86 -3.42 -17.83 5.99
C GLU A 86 -2.61 -16.98 5.00
N VAL A 87 -3.24 -15.94 4.46
CA VAL A 87 -2.59 -14.96 3.60
C VAL A 87 -2.64 -13.60 4.29
N LEU A 88 -1.48 -13.03 4.56
CA LEU A 88 -1.31 -11.72 5.17
C LEU A 88 -0.65 -10.79 4.15
N SER A 89 -1.39 -9.79 3.72
CA SER A 89 -0.92 -8.77 2.79
C SER A 89 -0.81 -7.43 3.50
N GLY A 90 0.41 -6.89 3.58
CA GLY A 90 0.70 -5.59 4.19
C GLY A 90 1.31 -4.62 3.19
N LEU A 91 0.80 -3.39 3.18
CA LEU A 91 1.31 -2.24 2.41
C LEU A 91 1.67 -1.11 3.38
N GLY A 92 2.76 -0.39 3.08
CA GLY A 92 3.19 0.76 3.87
C GLY A 92 3.88 1.81 3.00
N PHE A 93 3.61 3.07 3.30
CA PHE A 93 4.24 4.23 2.67
C PHE A 93 4.74 5.18 3.76
N GLY A 94 5.91 5.77 3.55
CA GLY A 94 6.52 6.74 4.45
C GLY A 94 7.19 7.87 3.69
N MET A 95 7.09 9.09 4.22
CA MET A 95 7.83 10.25 3.75
C MET A 95 8.56 10.89 4.93
N GLY A 96 9.80 11.30 4.71
CA GLY A 96 10.63 12.00 5.69
C GLY A 96 11.38 13.16 5.04
N TYR A 97 11.50 14.26 5.78
CA TYR A 97 12.27 15.43 5.38
C TYR A 97 13.29 15.77 6.48
N GLY A 98 14.52 16.07 6.09
CA GLY A 98 15.61 16.44 6.98
C GLY A 98 16.30 17.71 6.47
N GLY A 99 16.48 18.69 7.36
CA GLY A 99 17.21 19.92 7.08
C GLY A 99 18.43 20.04 8.00
N GLY A 100 19.59 20.33 7.41
CA GLY A 100 20.81 20.69 8.12
C GLY A 100 21.11 22.19 7.94
N SER A 101 21.33 22.89 9.06
CA SER A 101 21.90 24.24 9.07
C SER A 101 23.22 24.21 9.84
N GLU A 102 24.31 24.62 9.20
CA GLU A 102 25.57 24.89 9.90
C GLU A 102 25.40 26.18 10.73
N GLN A 103 25.67 26.11 12.03
CA GLN A 103 25.89 27.31 12.85
C GLN A 103 27.28 27.85 12.51
N LEU A 104 27.32 29.01 11.88
CA LEU A 104 28.56 29.76 11.71
C LEU A 104 28.96 30.33 13.08
N GLU A 105 30.14 29.96 13.56
CA GLU A 105 30.77 30.61 14.71
C GLU A 105 30.95 32.10 14.42
N GLU A 106 30.57 32.92 15.40
CA GLU A 106 30.53 34.37 15.33
C GLU A 106 31.95 34.93 15.29
N GLY A 107 32.50 35.21 14.10
CA GLY A 107 33.88 35.69 14.01
C GLY A 107 34.37 36.28 12.69
N GLU A 108 33.92 35.82 11.52
CA GLU A 108 34.49 36.29 10.26
C GLU A 108 33.42 36.69 9.24
N ALA A 109 33.44 37.97 8.88
CA ALA A 109 32.75 38.52 7.72
C ALA A 109 33.35 37.90 6.44
N ALA A 110 32.84 36.73 6.06
CA ALA A 110 33.12 36.13 4.76
C ALA A 110 31.82 36.02 3.97
N ALA A 111 31.70 36.87 2.94
CA ALA A 111 30.71 36.75 1.89
C ALA A 111 30.87 35.38 1.19
N GLY A 112 30.11 34.39 1.63
CA GLY A 112 30.05 33.06 1.03
C GLY A 112 28.66 32.47 1.25
N PRO A 113 28.08 31.75 0.26
CA PRO A 113 26.73 31.23 0.35
C PRO A 113 26.63 30.21 1.50
N THR A 114 25.80 30.50 2.49
CA THR A 114 25.46 29.59 3.60
C THR A 114 24.93 28.28 3.01
N ARG A 115 25.65 27.16 3.17
CA ARG A 115 25.17 25.86 2.66
C ARG A 115 24.08 25.33 3.59
N ARG A 116 22.82 25.54 3.20
CA ARG A 116 21.65 24.91 3.83
C ARG A 116 21.32 23.64 3.05
N GLY A 117 21.46 22.49 3.68
CA GLY A 117 21.07 21.21 3.10
C GLY A 117 19.63 20.89 3.49
N VAL A 118 18.73 20.75 2.53
CA VAL A 118 17.40 20.16 2.73
C VAL A 118 17.30 18.93 1.85
N GLY A 119 16.95 17.80 2.46
CA GLY A 119 16.74 16.53 1.79
C GLY A 119 15.39 15.96 2.19
N GLY A 120 14.58 15.61 1.20
CA GLY A 120 13.37 14.83 1.37
C GLY A 120 13.56 13.43 0.78
N GLY A 121 12.98 12.42 1.42
CA GLY A 121 12.95 11.05 0.93
C GLY A 121 11.60 10.40 1.24
N GLY A 122 10.99 9.80 0.23
CA GLY A 122 9.80 8.97 0.37
C GLY A 122 10.11 7.54 -0.04
N GLY A 123 9.45 6.57 0.61
CA GLY A 123 9.56 5.15 0.29
C GLY A 123 8.25 4.43 0.54
N GLY A 124 7.86 3.57 -0.39
CA GLY A 124 6.73 2.67 -0.27
C GLY A 124 7.19 1.22 -0.39
N GLY A 125 6.51 0.31 0.30
CA GLY A 125 6.79 -1.12 0.20
C GLY A 125 5.60 -1.96 0.63
N GLY A 126 5.50 -3.15 0.05
CA GLY A 126 4.54 -4.16 0.46
C GLY A 126 5.21 -5.51 0.69
N ARG A 127 4.62 -6.34 1.56
CA ARG A 127 4.94 -7.76 1.73
C ARG A 127 3.67 -8.60 1.75
N VAL A 128 3.69 -9.73 1.06
CA VAL A 128 2.66 -10.77 1.15
C VAL A 128 3.30 -11.99 1.80
N PHE A 129 2.66 -12.53 2.83
CA PHE A 129 3.05 -13.76 3.50
C PHE A 129 1.93 -14.78 3.38
N SER A 130 2.25 -15.97 2.89
CA SER A 130 1.30 -17.10 2.84
C SER A 130 1.81 -18.26 3.68
N ARG A 131 0.98 -18.82 4.55
CA ARG A 131 1.34 -19.96 5.39
C ARG A 131 0.22 -21.01 5.41
N PRO A 132 0.50 -22.28 5.15
CA PRO A 132 -0.51 -23.33 5.27
C PRO A 132 -0.93 -23.48 6.74
N VAL A 133 -2.24 -23.55 6.99
CA VAL A 133 -2.81 -23.69 8.34
C VAL A 133 -3.49 -25.04 8.51
N ALA A 134 -4.20 -25.51 7.48
CA ALA A 134 -4.91 -26.77 7.54
C ALA A 134 -5.13 -27.37 6.15
N VAL A 135 -5.44 -28.66 6.13
CA VAL A 135 -5.94 -29.37 4.96
C VAL A 135 -7.30 -29.93 5.32
N VAL A 136 -8.34 -29.50 4.59
CA VAL A 136 -9.68 -30.04 4.75
C VAL A 136 -9.80 -31.27 3.85
N VAL A 137 -10.13 -32.41 4.44
CA VAL A 137 -10.31 -33.68 3.74
C VAL A 137 -11.79 -34.04 3.77
N ALA A 138 -12.46 -33.89 2.64
CA ALA A 138 -13.84 -34.26 2.45
C ALA A 138 -13.93 -35.65 1.80
N THR A 139 -14.60 -36.57 2.48
CA THR A 139 -14.84 -37.95 2.03
C THR A 139 -16.34 -38.22 2.05
N PRO A 140 -16.86 -39.27 1.39
CA PRO A 140 -18.28 -39.62 1.47
C PRO A 140 -18.77 -39.89 2.90
N GLN A 141 -17.86 -40.30 3.80
CA GLN A 141 -18.15 -40.59 5.19
C GLN A 141 -18.19 -39.33 6.07
N GLY A 142 -17.69 -38.19 5.57
CA GLY A 142 -17.67 -36.92 6.29
C GLY A 142 -16.47 -36.03 5.96
N VAL A 143 -16.43 -34.86 6.63
CA VAL A 143 -15.38 -33.84 6.47
C VAL A 143 -14.53 -33.79 7.73
N ARG A 144 -13.20 -33.81 7.58
CA ARG A 144 -12.22 -33.62 8.67
C ARG A 144 -11.23 -32.52 8.32
N VAL A 145 -10.75 -31.81 9.33
CA VAL A 145 -9.77 -30.73 9.17
C VAL A 145 -8.47 -31.16 9.84
N GLU A 146 -7.42 -31.34 9.03
CA GLU A 146 -6.09 -31.75 9.50
C GLU A 146 -5.21 -30.49 9.63
N PRO A 147 -4.84 -30.07 10.85
CA PRO A 147 -4.02 -28.88 11.04
C PRO A 147 -2.55 -29.12 10.65
N VAL A 148 -1.91 -28.12 10.05
CA VAL A 148 -0.49 -28.13 9.71
C VAL A 148 0.30 -27.41 10.81
N ILE A 149 0.99 -28.17 11.66
CA ILE A 149 1.79 -27.60 12.76
C ILE A 149 3.26 -27.43 12.33
N ASP A 150 3.74 -26.18 12.38
CA ASP A 150 5.12 -25.83 12.12
C ASP A 150 5.97 -25.95 13.41
N VAL A 151 6.66 -27.08 13.52
CA VAL A 151 7.53 -27.39 14.67
C VAL A 151 8.66 -26.37 14.81
N SER A 152 9.19 -25.86 13.70
CA SER A 152 10.27 -24.85 13.72
C SER A 152 9.79 -23.55 14.32
N LYS A 153 8.58 -23.07 13.98
CA LYS A 153 8.01 -21.86 14.60
C LYS A 153 7.72 -22.05 16.08
N LEU A 154 7.19 -23.20 16.49
CA LEU A 154 6.97 -23.49 17.91
C LEU A 154 8.28 -23.52 18.69
N ALA A 155 9.32 -24.15 18.14
CA ALA A 155 10.64 -24.17 18.75
C ALA A 155 11.25 -22.77 18.87
N LEU A 156 11.16 -21.95 17.81
CA LEU A 156 11.73 -20.61 17.78
C LEU A 156 10.96 -19.66 18.73
N ALA A 157 9.64 -19.78 18.79
CA ALA A 157 8.80 -19.06 19.76
C ALA A 157 9.15 -19.46 21.19
N ALA A 158 9.28 -20.76 21.48
CA ALA A 158 9.67 -21.25 22.79
C ALA A 158 11.07 -20.76 23.20
N LEU A 159 12.04 -20.80 22.28
CA LEU A 159 13.40 -20.33 22.52
C LEU A 159 13.43 -18.82 22.79
N THR A 160 12.71 -18.03 22.00
CA THR A 160 12.65 -16.57 22.17
C THR A 160 11.99 -16.20 23.49
N ALA A 161 10.87 -16.86 23.83
CA ALA A 161 10.19 -16.66 25.11
C ALA A 161 11.08 -17.05 26.29
N ALA A 162 11.76 -18.20 26.22
CA ALA A 162 12.68 -18.66 27.26
C ALA A 162 13.86 -17.70 27.43
N GLY A 163 14.47 -17.25 26.33
CA GLY A 163 15.57 -16.28 26.36
C GLY A 163 15.15 -14.94 26.97
N PHE A 164 13.96 -14.44 26.62
CA PHE A 164 13.42 -13.21 27.20
C PHE A 164 13.15 -13.36 28.70
N MET A 165 12.48 -14.44 29.12
CA MET A 165 12.24 -14.73 30.54
C MET A 165 13.54 -14.85 31.32
N PHE A 166 14.53 -15.56 30.78
CA PHE A 166 15.84 -15.72 31.41
C PHE A 166 16.56 -14.37 31.54
N GLY A 167 16.63 -13.57 30.47
CA GLY A 167 17.25 -12.25 30.51
C GLY A 167 16.56 -11.30 31.50
N MET A 168 15.23 -11.35 31.58
CA MET A 168 14.44 -10.56 32.52
C MET A 168 14.69 -10.99 33.98
N LEU A 169 14.74 -12.29 34.25
CA LEU A 169 15.09 -12.83 35.57
C LEU A 169 16.50 -12.42 36.01
N VAL A 170 17.48 -12.50 35.10
CA VAL A 170 18.86 -12.05 35.37
C VAL A 170 18.92 -10.54 35.64
N LYS A 171 18.10 -9.74 34.95
CA LYS A 171 18.02 -8.30 35.21
C LYS A 171 17.40 -7.98 36.57
N MET A 172 16.32 -8.68 36.95
CA MET A 172 15.64 -8.47 38.22
C MET A 172 16.50 -8.87 39.43
N THR A 173 17.34 -9.90 39.30
CA THR A 173 18.27 -10.31 40.38
C THR A 173 19.45 -9.36 40.55
N ARG A 174 19.69 -8.45 39.59
CA ARG A 174 20.76 -7.44 39.63
C ARG A 174 20.27 -6.03 40.00
N LEU A 175 19.00 -5.86 40.37
CA LEU A 175 18.50 -4.57 40.86
C LEU A 175 19.03 -4.30 42.28
N PRO A 176 19.73 -3.18 42.53
CA PRO A 176 20.16 -2.79 43.86
C PRO A 176 18.95 -2.65 44.77
N ARG A 177 19.03 -3.20 45.99
CA ARG A 177 17.99 -2.98 47.00
C ARG A 177 17.91 -1.47 47.29
N PRO A 178 16.72 -0.87 47.36
CA PRO A 178 16.60 0.50 47.85
C PRO A 178 17.16 0.54 49.26
N THR A 179 18.22 1.29 49.46
CA THR A 179 18.70 1.65 50.80
C THR A 179 17.61 2.50 51.44
N ALA A 180 16.95 1.94 52.45
CA ALA A 180 16.07 2.70 53.33
C ALA A 180 16.96 3.63 54.17
N GLU A 181 16.87 4.94 53.93
CA GLU A 181 17.14 5.97 54.94
C GLU A 181 15.85 6.21 55.76
#